data_AF-A0A2M8F038-F1
#
_entry.id   AF-A0A2M8F038-F1
#
_cell.length_a   1.000
_cell.length_b   1.000
_cell.length_c   1.000
_cell.angle_alpha   90.00
_cell.angle_beta   90.00
_cell.angle_gamma   90.00
#
_symmetry.space_group_name_H-M   'P 1'
#
loop_
_entity.id
_entity.type
_entity.pdbx_description
1 polymer ?
#
loop_
_entity_poly.entity_id
_entity_poly.type
_entity_poly.pdbx_seq_one_letter_code
_entity_poly.pdbx_strand_id
1 'polypeptide(L)'
;MRKAFTLLEMLVVIGIISVLVSMGFASYSTAQKKARDAKRQGDLKAAQQIMEQCYSVNDFKYPTISGTDTITATCPAGSGLTFTITDPLNTGTHKYTYTT
;
A
#
# COMPACT_ATOMS: atom_id res chain seq x y z
N MET A 1 -29.37 -35.31 -27.02
CA MET A 1 -30.17 -34.76 -25.90
C MET A 1 -29.24 -33.98 -24.98
N ARG A 2 -29.52 -32.70 -24.72
CA ARG A 2 -28.72 -31.89 -23.78
C ARG A 2 -29.27 -32.11 -22.37
N LYS A 3 -28.48 -32.68 -21.46
CA LYS A 3 -28.81 -32.74 -20.04
C LYS A 3 -28.71 -31.32 -19.48
N ALA A 4 -29.84 -30.75 -19.08
CA ALA A 4 -29.88 -29.53 -18.29
C ALA A 4 -29.69 -29.90 -16.80
N PHE A 5 -29.01 -29.03 -16.05
CA PHE A 5 -28.85 -29.16 -14.60
C PHE A 5 -30.20 -29.05 -13.90
N THR A 6 -30.34 -29.79 -12.81
CA THR A 6 -31.52 -29.78 -11.95
C THR A 6 -31.53 -28.53 -11.05
N LEU A 7 -32.73 -28.09 -10.64
CA LEU A 7 -32.87 -26.99 -9.67
C LEU A 7 -32.18 -27.31 -8.34
N LEU A 8 -32.18 -28.58 -7.94
CA LEU A 8 -31.53 -29.04 -6.72
C LEU A 8 -30.00 -28.94 -6.82
N GLU A 9 -29.41 -29.19 -7.99
CA GLU A 9 -27.97 -28.99 -8.20
C GLU A 9 -27.60 -27.52 -8.04
N MET A 10 -28.36 -26.60 -8.62
CA MET A 10 -28.09 -25.17 -8.45
C MET A 10 -28.29 -24.70 -7.00
N LEU A 11 -29.28 -25.25 -6.27
CA LEU A 11 -29.51 -24.97 -4.85
C LEU A 11 -28.32 -25.37 -3.97
N VAL A 12 -27.78 -26.58 -4.17
CA VAL A 12 -26.64 -27.06 -3.38
C VAL A 12 -25.37 -26.28 -3.70
N VAL A 13 -25.14 -25.95 -4.98
CA VAL A 13 -23.96 -25.20 -5.42
C VAL A 13 -23.92 -23.80 -4.80
N ILE A 14 -25.02 -23.04 -4.84
CA ILE A 14 -25.05 -21.71 -4.21
C ILE A 14 -24.91 -21.80 -2.69
N GLY A 15 -25.44 -22.87 -2.07
CA GLY A 15 -25.27 -23.16 -0.65
C GLY A 15 -23.80 -23.31 -0.27
N ILE A 16 -23.05 -24.14 -1.00
CA ILE A 16 -21.62 -24.35 -0.77
C ILE A 16 -20.82 -23.06 -1.04
N ILE A 17 -21.11 -22.34 -2.13
CA ILE A 17 -20.44 -21.08 -2.46
C ILE A 17 -20.64 -20.07 -1.31
N SER A 18 -21.84 -19.95 -0.75
CA SER A 18 -22.11 -18.98 0.32
C SER A 18 -21.24 -19.22 1.56
N VAL A 19 -21.05 -20.48 1.94
CA VAL A 19 -20.23 -20.87 3.09
C VAL A 19 -18.76 -20.57 2.82
N LEU A 20 -18.24 -20.97 1.67
CA LEU A 20 -16.84 -20.72 1.29
C LEU A 20 -16.51 -19.23 1.19
N VAL A 21 -17.42 -18.45 0.60
CA VAL A 21 -17.27 -17.02 0.41
C VAL A 21 -17.24 -16.27 1.74
N SER A 22 -18.10 -16.64 2.70
CA SER A 22 -18.11 -16.03 4.04
C SER A 22 -16.77 -16.16 4.77
N MET A 23 -16.15 -17.34 4.73
CA MET A 23 -14.84 -17.60 5.33
C MET A 23 -13.72 -16.89 4.57
N GLY A 24 -13.81 -16.88 3.23
CA GLY A 24 -12.84 -16.22 2.36
C GLY A 24 -12.75 -14.71 2.58
N PHE A 25 -13.90 -14.02 2.73
CA PHE A 25 -13.94 -12.57 2.90
C PHE A 25 -13.25 -12.08 4.19
N ALA A 26 -13.43 -12.79 5.30
CA ALA A 26 -12.81 -12.42 6.58
C ALA A 26 -11.27 -12.48 6.50
N SER A 27 -10.73 -13.54 5.88
CA SER A 27 -9.29 -13.71 5.64
C SER A 27 -8.75 -12.63 4.69
N TYR A 28 -9.49 -12.34 3.62
CA TYR A 28 -9.11 -11.36 2.61
C TYR A 28 -8.94 -9.94 3.17
N SER A 29 -9.87 -9.48 4.03
CA SER A 29 -9.79 -8.16 4.65
C SER A 29 -8.51 -7.99 5.49
N THR A 30 -8.16 -9.02 6.28
CA THR A 30 -6.94 -9.03 7.10
C THR A 30 -5.68 -9.08 6.22
N ALA A 31 -5.68 -9.90 5.17
CA ALA A 31 -4.58 -9.98 4.22
C ALA A 31 -4.32 -8.64 3.52
N GLN A 32 -5.37 -7.93 3.11
CA GLN A 32 -5.23 -6.60 2.53
C GLN A 32 -4.63 -5.58 3.51
N LYS A 33 -5.06 -5.58 4.78
CA LYS A 33 -4.47 -4.70 5.81
C LYS A 33 -2.97 -4.97 5.95
N LYS A 34 -2.59 -6.24 6.10
CA LYS A 34 -1.18 -6.66 6.22
C LYS A 34 -0.35 -6.30 4.98
N ALA A 35 -0.92 -6.43 3.78
CA ALA A 35 -0.24 -6.06 2.54
C ALA A 35 0.05 -4.56 2.48
N ARG A 36 -0.89 -3.72 2.95
CA ARG A 36 -0.67 -2.26 3.01
C ARG A 36 0.38 -1.89 4.05
N ASP A 37 0.38 -2.53 5.21
CA ASP A 37 1.41 -2.31 6.22
C ASP A 37 2.80 -2.72 5.71
N ALA A 38 2.90 -3.86 5.02
CA ALA A 38 4.14 -4.29 4.37
C ALA A 38 4.62 -3.28 3.31
N LYS A 39 3.70 -2.72 2.52
CA LYS A 39 4.01 -1.67 1.55
C LYS A 39 4.56 -0.42 2.24
N ARG A 40 3.90 0.07 3.30
CA ARG A 40 4.37 1.21 4.10
C ARG A 40 5.76 0.98 4.68
N GLN A 41 6.01 -0.20 5.24
CA GLN A 41 7.34 -0.56 5.75
C GLN A 41 8.41 -0.57 4.65
N GLY A 42 8.07 -1.10 3.47
CA GLY A 42 8.94 -1.08 2.31
C GLY A 42 9.26 0.34 1.83
N ASP A 43 8.25 1.21 1.77
CA ASP A 43 8.40 2.59 1.33
C ASP A 43 9.26 3.40 2.31
N LEU A 44 9.10 3.20 3.63
CA LEU A 44 9.96 3.83 4.64
C LEU A 44 11.41 3.36 4.54
N LYS A 45 11.65 2.07 4.28
CA LYS A 45 13.01 1.54 4.10
C LYS A 45 13.66 2.11 2.84
N ALA A 46 12.93 2.16 1.74
CA ALA A 46 13.41 2.76 0.50
C ALA A 46 13.72 4.26 0.68
N ALA A 47 12.85 4.99 1.39
CA ALA A 47 13.06 6.39 1.73
C ALA A 47 14.34 6.58 2.55
N GLN A 48 14.55 5.78 3.60
CA GLN A 48 15.79 5.83 4.38
C GLN A 48 17.02 5.66 3.49
N GLN A 49 17.04 4.67 2.60
CA GLN A 49 18.18 4.43 1.70
C GLN A 49 18.46 5.65 0.79
N ILE A 50 17.42 6.29 0.27
CA ILE A 50 17.56 7.48 -0.58
C ILE A 50 18.02 8.68 0.25
N MET A 51 17.55 8.83 1.50
CA MET A 51 17.99 9.90 2.40
C MET A 51 19.48 9.78 2.74
N GLU A 52 19.96 8.57 3.04
CA GLU A 52 21.37 8.30 3.28
C GLU A 52 22.21 8.52 2.01
N GLN A 53 21.69 8.12 0.84
CA GLN A 53 22.34 8.40 -0.43
C GLN A 53 22.46 9.91 -0.68
N CYS A 54 21.39 10.66 -0.42
CA CYS A 54 21.41 12.12 -0.52
C CYS A 54 22.44 12.73 0.45
N TYR A 55 22.46 12.29 1.71
CA TYR A 55 23.43 12.76 2.70
C TYR A 55 24.88 12.59 2.22
N SER A 56 25.21 11.45 1.61
CA SER A 56 26.54 11.18 1.08
C SER A 56 26.96 12.09 -0.09
N VAL A 57 26.02 12.64 -0.86
CA VAL A 57 26.30 13.43 -2.08
C VAL A 57 25.96 14.91 -1.93
N ASN A 58 25.37 15.31 -0.81
CA ASN A 58 24.85 16.66 -0.55
C ASN A 58 25.56 17.29 0.66
N ASP A 59 26.90 17.26 0.66
CA ASP A 59 27.74 17.86 1.72
C ASP A 59 27.32 17.46 3.14
N PHE A 60 26.96 16.18 3.35
CA PHE A 60 26.50 15.67 4.64
C PHE A 60 25.23 16.37 5.15
N LYS A 61 24.31 16.71 4.25
CA LYS A 61 23.00 17.28 4.58
C LYS A 61 21.87 16.36 4.12
N TYR A 62 20.93 16.10 5.03
CA TYR A 62 19.72 15.36 4.71
C TYR A 62 18.80 16.16 3.77
N PRO A 63 17.99 15.47 2.95
CA PRO A 63 17.07 16.12 2.01
C PRO A 63 16.00 16.92 2.75
N THR A 64 15.54 17.99 2.12
CA THR A 64 14.43 18.79 2.65
C THR A 64 13.13 18.03 2.44
N ILE A 65 12.35 17.86 3.51
CA ILE A 65 11.07 17.16 3.49
C ILE A 65 9.94 18.20 3.38
N SER A 66 8.96 17.92 2.53
CA SER A 66 7.78 18.75 2.35
C SER A 66 6.57 17.94 1.92
N GLY A 67 5.38 18.53 2.02
CA GLY A 67 4.16 17.96 1.47
C GLY A 67 3.07 17.69 2.49
N THR A 68 1.84 17.64 1.97
CA THR A 68 0.63 17.27 2.67
C THR A 68 -0.02 16.17 1.84
N ASP A 69 -0.44 15.08 2.48
CA ASP A 69 -0.94 13.82 1.91
C ASP A 69 0.14 12.93 1.28
N THR A 70 1.03 13.52 0.49
CA THR A 70 2.23 12.87 -0.05
C THR A 70 3.46 13.56 0.49
N ILE A 71 4.27 12.82 1.24
CA ILE A 71 5.55 13.31 1.73
C ILE A 71 6.55 13.20 0.58
N THR A 72 7.15 14.32 0.22
CA THR A 72 8.22 14.39 -0.77
C THR A 72 9.48 14.86 -0.09
N ALA A 73 10.60 14.16 -0.28
CA ALA A 73 11.89 14.72 0.06
C ALA A 73 12.74 14.91 -1.19
N THR A 74 13.37 16.09 -1.25
CA THR A 74 14.14 16.53 -2.41
C THR A 74 15.57 16.79 -1.97
N CYS A 75 16.53 16.20 -2.68
CA CYS A 75 17.95 16.43 -2.45
C CYS A 75 18.41 17.68 -3.22
N PRO A 76 18.86 18.76 -2.55
CA PRO A 76 19.19 20.03 -3.22
C PRO A 76 20.45 19.98 -4.10
N ALA A 77 21.47 19.19 -3.76
CA ALA A 77 22.71 19.14 -4.54
C ALA A 77 22.71 18.05 -5.61
N GLY A 78 22.74 18.47 -6.89
CA GLY A 78 23.39 17.79 -8.03
C GLY A 78 22.90 16.40 -8.45
N SER A 79 22.01 15.78 -7.71
CA SER A 79 21.68 14.35 -7.85
C SER A 79 20.25 14.10 -8.31
N GLY A 80 19.38 15.12 -8.30
CA GLY A 80 17.98 14.99 -8.76
C GLY A 80 17.16 13.96 -7.96
N LEU A 81 17.72 13.46 -6.86
CA LEU A 81 17.11 12.42 -6.04
C LEU A 81 15.91 13.01 -5.33
N THR A 82 14.74 12.54 -5.76
CA THR A 82 13.45 12.85 -5.15
C THR A 82 12.80 11.53 -4.79
N PHE A 83 12.24 11.44 -3.59
CA PHE A 83 11.38 10.32 -3.24
C PHE A 83 10.05 10.84 -2.69
N THR A 84 8.99 10.11 -2.99
CA THR A 84 7.64 10.41 -2.59
C THR A 84 7.04 9.21 -1.87
N ILE A 85 6.49 9.42 -0.69
CA ILE A 85 5.73 8.42 0.05
C ILE A 85 4.27 8.88 0.13
N THR A 86 3.38 8.00 -0.29
CA THR A 86 1.93 8.19 -0.19
C THR A 86 1.33 6.94 0.42
N ASP A 87 0.39 7.10 1.36
CA ASP A 87 -0.29 5.96 1.97
C ASP A 87 -1.09 5.18 0.91
N PRO A 88 -1.13 3.84 0.95
CA PRO A 88 -1.89 3.05 -0.03
C PRO A 88 -3.40 3.35 -0.06
N LEU A 89 -3.99 3.85 1.03
CA LEU A 89 -5.40 4.28 1.06
C LEU A 89 -5.58 5.76 0.69
N ASN A 90 -4.59 6.61 0.96
CA ASN A 90 -4.56 8.06 0.71
C ASN A 90 -5.90 8.80 0.86
N THR A 91 -6.70 8.44 1.87
CA THR A 91 -8.07 8.93 2.05
C THR A 91 -8.35 9.23 3.52
N GLY A 92 -9.04 10.35 3.77
CA GLY A 92 -9.42 10.79 5.11
C GLY A 92 -8.23 10.88 6.07
N THR A 93 -8.25 10.09 7.13
CA THR A 93 -7.20 10.03 8.16
C THR A 93 -5.93 9.30 7.74
N HIS A 94 -5.93 8.61 6.59
CA HIS A 94 -4.76 7.87 6.07
C HIS A 94 -3.89 8.75 5.16
N LYS A 95 -3.79 10.04 5.48
CA LYS A 95 -3.00 11.01 4.73
C LYS A 95 -1.79 11.38 5.57
N TYR A 96 -0.61 11.35 4.97
CA TYR A 96 0.59 11.73 5.69
C TYR A 96 0.70 13.24 5.77
N THR A 97 0.93 13.77 6.97
CA THR A 97 1.17 15.20 7.19
C THR A 97 2.53 15.38 7.83
N TYR A 98 3.37 16.17 7.18
CA TYR A 98 4.61 16.66 7.78
C TYR A 98 4.33 18.04 8.41
N THR A 99 4.62 18.17 9.71
CA THR A 99 4.61 19.45 10.43
C THR A 99 6.02 19.72 10.92
N THR A 100 6.54 20.89 10.57
CA THR A 100 7.84 21.44 10.97
C THR A 100 7.88 21.83 12.44
#